data_AF-A0A945DFK8-F1
#
_entry.id   AF-A0A945DFK8-F1
#
_cell.length_a   1.000
_cell.length_b   1.000
_cell.length_c   1.000
_cell.angle_alpha   90.00
_cell.angle_beta   90.00
_cell.angle_gamma   90.00
#
_symmetry.space_group_name_H-M   'P 1'
#
loop_
_entity.id
_entity.type
_entity.pdbx_description
1 polymer ?
#
loop_
_entity_poly.entity_id
_entity_poly.type
_entity_poly.pdbx_seq_one_letter_code
_entity_poly.pdbx_strand_id
1 'polypeptide(L)'
;LYGVEPMGKGDKIGEHSASLTYGKEGVMHGFNSIMLSDENGEPAAVHSIASGIDYPSVGPEHAYLNSIGRTNIGHCNDEEAIDAFYKLSQYEGIIPALESAHAVAFAMKYAVQNPDKSILVNLSGRGDKDIDFVVDNYPIPTK
;
A
#
# COMPACT_ATOMS: atom_id res chain seq x y z
N LEU A 1 2.45 -12.88 8.61
CA LEU A 1 2.50 -12.41 7.20
C LEU A 1 1.69 -11.13 7.15
N TYR A 2 2.24 -10.06 6.59
CA TYR A 2 1.54 -8.77 6.49
C TYR A 2 1.36 -8.43 5.01
N GLY A 3 0.14 -8.10 4.62
CA GLY A 3 -0.15 -7.38 3.38
C GLY A 3 -0.40 -5.92 3.73
N VAL A 4 0.25 -4.99 3.05
CA VAL A 4 0.13 -3.55 3.35
C VAL A 4 -0.79 -2.90 2.35
N GLU A 5 -1.87 -2.31 2.85
CA GLU A 5 -2.87 -1.65 2.03
C GLU A 5 -2.64 -0.12 1.95
N PRO A 6 -2.84 0.48 0.77
CA PRO A 6 -2.74 1.92 0.58
C PRO A 6 -3.94 2.62 1.19
N MET A 7 -3.67 3.45 2.21
CA MET A 7 -4.63 4.35 2.86
C MET A 7 -4.71 5.72 2.17
N GLY A 8 -3.94 5.93 1.11
CA GLY A 8 -3.98 7.14 0.29
C GLY A 8 -3.95 8.42 1.13
N LYS A 9 -5.03 9.20 1.05
CA LYS A 9 -5.24 10.48 1.75
C LYS A 9 -6.13 10.36 3.01
N GLY A 10 -6.82 9.24 3.20
CA GLY A 10 -7.84 9.10 4.24
C GLY A 10 -8.63 7.80 4.15
N ASP A 11 -9.62 7.65 5.03
CA ASP A 11 -10.47 6.45 5.17
C ASP A 11 -11.81 6.56 4.41
N LYS A 12 -12.02 7.65 3.68
CA LYS A 12 -13.23 7.84 2.87
C LYS A 12 -13.08 7.14 1.52
N ILE A 13 -14.21 6.70 0.98
CA ILE A 13 -14.30 6.23 -0.41
C ILE A 13 -13.70 7.29 -1.35
N GLY A 14 -12.85 6.85 -2.27
CA GLY A 14 -12.11 7.73 -3.18
C GLY A 14 -10.81 8.30 -2.62
N GLU A 15 -10.49 8.08 -1.34
CA GLU A 15 -9.25 8.56 -0.71
C GLU A 15 -8.24 7.44 -0.46
N HIS A 16 -8.60 6.17 -0.67
CA HIS A 16 -7.73 5.00 -0.48
C HIS A 16 -8.05 3.87 -1.46
N SER A 17 -7.22 2.82 -1.47
CA SER A 17 -7.44 1.55 -2.21
C SER A 17 -7.37 0.32 -1.30
N ALA A 18 -7.52 0.50 0.02
CA ALA A 18 -7.53 -0.56 1.03
C ALA A 18 -8.78 -1.48 1.01
N SER A 19 -8.78 -2.42 0.05
CA SER A 19 -9.89 -3.31 -0.25
C SER A 19 -10.20 -4.33 0.86
N LEU A 20 -9.21 -4.98 1.47
CA LEU A 20 -9.42 -5.93 2.57
C LEU A 20 -9.91 -5.23 3.84
N THR A 21 -9.53 -3.97 4.06
CA THR A 21 -9.92 -3.21 5.26
C THR A 21 -11.36 -2.69 5.18
N TYR A 22 -11.77 -2.12 4.04
CA TYR A 22 -13.05 -1.41 3.90
C TYR A 22 -14.02 -2.03 2.89
N GLY A 23 -13.56 -3.01 2.12
CA GLY A 23 -14.36 -3.64 1.09
C GLY A 23 -15.29 -4.72 1.61
N LYS A 24 -16.07 -5.27 0.69
CA LYS A 24 -16.97 -6.41 0.90
C LYS A 24 -16.88 -7.38 -0.28
N GLU A 25 -17.43 -8.57 -0.11
CA GLU A 25 -17.48 -9.57 -1.18
C GLU A 25 -18.19 -9.00 -2.43
N GLY A 26 -17.61 -9.22 -3.60
CA GLY A 26 -18.11 -8.73 -4.89
C GLY A 26 -17.39 -9.36 -6.08
N VAL A 27 -18.03 -9.29 -7.25
CA VAL A 27 -17.50 -9.83 -8.51
C VAL A 27 -17.01 -8.69 -9.38
N MET A 28 -15.71 -8.69 -9.67
CA MET A 28 -15.06 -7.68 -10.51
C MET A 28 -13.99 -8.36 -11.37
N HIS A 29 -13.85 -7.90 -12.62
CA HIS A 29 -12.79 -8.35 -13.54
C HIS A 29 -12.67 -9.90 -13.67
N GLY A 30 -13.79 -10.61 -13.55
CA GLY A 30 -13.84 -12.07 -13.76
C GLY A 30 -13.54 -12.93 -12.53
N PHE A 31 -13.42 -12.36 -11.33
CA PHE A 31 -13.26 -13.12 -10.09
C PHE A 31 -14.17 -12.60 -8.97
N ASN A 32 -14.55 -13.49 -8.04
CA ASN A 32 -15.21 -13.13 -6.79
C ASN A 32 -14.14 -12.95 -5.70
N SER A 33 -14.11 -11.78 -5.06
CA SER A 33 -13.17 -11.46 -3.98
C SER A 33 -13.72 -10.29 -3.13
N ILE A 34 -12.87 -9.63 -2.35
CA ILE A 34 -13.20 -8.39 -1.65
C ILE A 34 -12.93 -7.20 -2.56
N MET A 35 -13.87 -6.26 -2.62
CA MET A 35 -13.76 -5.02 -3.37
C MET A 35 -14.38 -3.83 -2.63
N LEU A 36 -13.87 -2.64 -2.92
CA LEU A 36 -14.49 -1.38 -2.57
C LEU A 36 -15.60 -1.12 -3.58
N SER A 37 -16.83 -0.95 -3.09
CA SER A 37 -17.98 -0.65 -3.93
C SER A 37 -18.67 0.64 -3.50
N ASP A 38 -19.30 1.31 -4.46
CA ASP A 38 -20.20 2.42 -4.19
C ASP A 38 -21.55 1.92 -3.62
N GLU A 39 -22.48 2.86 -3.46
CA GLU A 39 -23.85 2.60 -2.97
C GLU A 39 -24.70 1.73 -3.91
N ASN A 40 -24.36 1.69 -5.20
CA ASN A 40 -25.03 0.86 -6.21
C ASN A 40 -24.44 -0.56 -6.29
N GLY A 41 -23.32 -0.81 -5.59
CA GLY A 41 -22.60 -2.08 -5.66
C GLY A 41 -21.59 -2.16 -6.81
N GLU A 42 -21.34 -1.06 -7.50
CA GLU A 42 -20.33 -0.95 -8.56
C GLU A 42 -18.95 -0.64 -7.99
N PRO A 43 -17.83 -0.91 -8.69
CA PRO A 43 -16.49 -0.56 -8.21
C PRO A 43 -16.38 0.92 -7.82
N ALA A 44 -15.98 1.18 -6.58
CA ALA A 44 -15.82 2.54 -6.08
C ALA A 44 -14.61 3.24 -6.71
N ALA A 45 -14.65 4.57 -6.72
CA ALA A 45 -13.44 5.35 -6.91
C ALA A 45 -12.43 5.07 -5.78
N VAL A 46 -11.16 5.01 -6.13
CA VAL A 46 -10.04 4.76 -5.21
C VAL A 46 -8.92 5.76 -5.47
N HIS A 47 -7.99 5.83 -4.52
CA HIS A 47 -6.78 6.63 -4.66
C HIS A 47 -5.59 5.93 -3.98
N SER A 48 -4.43 5.99 -4.62
CA SER A 48 -3.12 5.79 -4.02
C SER A 48 -2.10 6.62 -4.81
N ILE A 49 -1.09 7.14 -4.14
CA ILE A 49 0.06 7.74 -4.83
C ILE A 49 0.82 6.73 -5.72
N ALA A 50 0.72 5.44 -5.40
CA ALA A 50 1.37 4.37 -6.14
C ALA A 50 0.40 3.75 -7.14
N SER A 51 0.56 4.07 -8.43
CA SER A 51 -0.36 3.64 -9.49
C SER A 51 -0.56 2.12 -9.57
N GLY A 52 0.44 1.31 -9.21
CA GLY A 52 0.36 -0.14 -9.26
C GLY A 52 -0.52 -0.77 -8.19
N ILE A 53 -0.92 -0.01 -7.16
CA ILE A 53 -1.83 -0.47 -6.09
C ILE A 53 -3.07 0.41 -5.96
N ASP A 54 -3.30 1.33 -6.90
CA ASP A 54 -4.52 2.13 -7.00
C ASP A 54 -5.65 1.31 -7.65
N TYR A 55 -6.14 0.31 -6.92
CA TYR A 55 -7.07 -0.70 -7.44
C TYR A 55 -8.17 -1.03 -6.41
N PRO A 56 -9.47 -1.08 -6.81
CA PRO A 56 -10.58 -1.20 -5.87
C PRO A 56 -10.91 -2.65 -5.49
N SER A 57 -10.00 -3.60 -5.70
CA SER A 57 -10.19 -4.99 -5.29
C SER A 57 -8.86 -5.66 -4.94
N VAL A 58 -8.89 -6.95 -4.60
CA VAL A 58 -7.72 -7.74 -4.25
C VAL A 58 -7.86 -9.15 -4.80
N GLY A 59 -6.76 -9.82 -5.10
CA GLY A 59 -6.79 -11.21 -5.57
C GLY A 59 -7.50 -12.15 -4.58
N PRO A 60 -8.28 -13.14 -5.04
CA PRO A 60 -9.11 -14.00 -4.19
C PRO A 60 -8.29 -14.84 -3.19
N GLU A 61 -7.04 -15.18 -3.52
CA GLU A 61 -6.17 -15.88 -2.58
C GLU A 61 -5.81 -15.00 -1.36
N HIS A 62 -5.59 -13.70 -1.55
CA HIS A 62 -5.35 -12.78 -0.43
C HIS A 62 -6.60 -12.62 0.43
N ALA A 63 -7.78 -12.53 -0.18
CA ALA A 63 -9.06 -12.52 0.53
C ALA A 63 -9.25 -13.79 1.38
N TYR A 64 -8.99 -14.97 0.80
CA TYR A 64 -9.07 -16.24 1.51
C TYR A 64 -8.05 -16.34 2.66
N LEU A 65 -6.78 -16.01 2.42
CA LEU A 65 -5.76 -16.05 3.46
C LEU A 65 -6.05 -15.07 4.60
N ASN A 66 -6.67 -13.93 4.33
CA ASN A 66 -7.12 -13.00 5.35
C ASN A 66 -8.30 -13.57 6.14
N SER A 67 -9.31 -14.15 5.47
CA SER A 67 -10.52 -14.65 6.13
C SER A 67 -10.26 -15.81 7.09
N ILE A 68 -9.23 -16.62 6.85
CA ILE A 68 -8.80 -17.69 7.76
C ILE A 68 -7.77 -17.23 8.81
N GLY A 69 -7.45 -15.93 8.87
CA GLY A 69 -6.50 -15.34 9.83
C GLY A 69 -5.03 -15.67 9.55
N ARG A 70 -4.68 -16.11 8.34
CA ARG A 70 -3.29 -16.47 7.98
C ARG A 70 -2.41 -15.24 7.70
N THR A 71 -3.03 -14.15 7.28
CA THR A 71 -2.38 -12.84 7.01
C THR A 71 -3.00 -11.75 7.88
N ASN A 72 -2.17 -10.76 8.23
CA ASN A 72 -2.58 -9.53 8.90
C ASN A 72 -2.53 -8.38 7.89
N ILE A 73 -3.33 -7.35 8.13
CA ILE A 73 -3.34 -6.13 7.32
C ILE A 73 -2.45 -5.09 7.99
N GLY A 74 -1.54 -4.52 7.21
CA GLY A 74 -0.81 -3.30 7.55
C GLY A 74 -1.35 -2.14 6.74
N HIS A 75 -1.12 -0.92 7.22
CA HIS A 75 -1.60 0.30 6.56
C HIS A 75 -0.46 1.26 6.31
N CYS A 76 -0.48 1.91 5.15
CA CYS A 76 0.41 3.01 4.81
C CYS A 76 -0.36 4.07 4.02
N ASN A 77 -0.27 5.33 4.45
CA ASN A 77 -0.80 6.45 3.68
C ASN A 77 0.27 7.01 2.71
N ASP A 78 -0.13 7.96 1.85
CA ASP A 78 0.76 8.53 0.82
C ASP A 78 1.97 9.25 1.43
N GLU A 79 1.79 9.98 2.53
CA GLU A 79 2.87 10.70 3.20
C GLU A 79 3.93 9.75 3.78
N GLU A 80 3.49 8.67 4.41
CA GLU A 80 4.35 7.61 4.95
C GLU A 80 5.12 6.89 3.84
N ALA A 81 4.48 6.65 2.69
CA ALA A 81 5.13 6.04 1.54
C ALA A 81 6.23 6.94 0.97
N ILE A 82 5.98 8.25 0.85
CA ILE A 82 6.98 9.23 0.39
C ILE A 82 8.15 9.34 1.37
N ASP A 83 7.88 9.39 2.68
CA ASP A 83 8.92 9.40 3.71
C ASP A 83 9.81 8.13 3.61
N ALA A 84 9.19 6.96 3.45
CA ALA A 84 9.94 5.71 3.28
C ALA A 84 10.73 5.64 1.98
N PHE A 85 10.19 6.17 0.87
CA PHE A 85 10.89 6.30 -0.41
C PHE A 85 12.18 7.10 -0.24
N TYR A 86 12.11 8.27 0.38
CA TYR A 86 13.27 9.12 0.61
C TYR A 86 14.26 8.49 1.58
N LYS A 87 13.79 7.92 2.69
CA LYS A 87 14.67 7.28 3.69
C LYS A 87 15.44 6.11 3.12
N LEU A 88 14.79 5.21 2.38
CA LEU A 88 15.48 4.08 1.76
C LEU A 88 16.51 4.56 0.72
N SER A 89 16.17 5.59 -0.05
CA SER A 89 17.08 6.19 -1.03
C SER A 89 18.29 6.86 -0.38
N GLN A 90 18.09 7.60 0.71
CA GLN A 90 19.14 8.39 1.35
C GLN A 90 20.03 7.58 2.30
N TYR A 91 19.48 6.59 2.99
CA TYR A 91 20.22 5.78 3.96
C TYR A 91 20.85 4.54 3.34
N GLU A 92 20.18 3.90 2.37
CA GLU A 92 20.64 2.64 1.79
C GLU A 92 21.03 2.74 0.31
N GLY A 93 20.81 3.90 -0.33
CA GLY A 93 21.14 4.08 -1.75
C GLY A 93 20.22 3.29 -2.69
N ILE A 94 19.03 2.89 -2.23
CA ILE A 94 18.06 2.12 -3.00
C ILE A 94 16.84 2.99 -3.24
N ILE A 95 16.51 3.22 -4.51
CA ILE A 95 15.30 3.96 -4.92
C ILE A 95 14.16 2.95 -5.10
N PRO A 96 13.20 2.82 -4.15
CA PRO A 96 12.12 1.84 -4.26
C PRO A 96 11.02 2.33 -5.18
N ALA A 97 10.28 1.41 -5.80
CA ALA A 97 8.98 1.76 -6.37
C ALA A 97 8.04 2.27 -5.25
N LEU A 98 7.13 3.19 -5.54
CA LEU A 98 6.18 3.70 -4.53
C LEU A 98 5.33 2.58 -3.92
N GLU A 99 5.02 1.53 -4.68
CA GLU A 99 4.35 0.33 -4.18
C GLU A 99 5.19 -0.39 -3.10
N SER A 100 6.50 -0.51 -3.32
CA SER A 100 7.44 -1.09 -2.35
C SER A 100 7.62 -0.18 -1.13
N ALA A 101 7.60 1.15 -1.33
CA ALA A 101 7.75 2.12 -0.26
C ALA A 101 6.63 2.00 0.79
N HIS A 102 5.40 1.64 0.40
CA HIS A 102 4.32 1.33 1.35
C HIS A 102 4.71 0.19 2.31
N ALA A 103 5.30 -0.87 1.78
CA ALA A 103 5.74 -2.01 2.59
C ALA A 103 6.90 -1.63 3.54
N VAL A 104 7.84 -0.80 3.07
CA VAL A 104 8.95 -0.29 3.87
C VAL A 104 8.46 0.63 4.98
N ALA A 105 7.56 1.56 4.68
CA ALA A 105 6.95 2.48 5.64
C ALA A 105 6.26 1.72 6.78
N PHE A 106 5.44 0.72 6.43
CA PHE A 106 4.81 -0.15 7.42
C PHE A 106 5.85 -0.92 8.24
N ALA A 107 6.88 -1.49 7.61
CA ALA A 107 7.92 -2.24 8.30
C ALA A 107 8.69 -1.37 9.30
N MET A 108 8.98 -0.10 8.97
CA MET A 108 9.61 0.85 9.88
C MET A 108 8.76 1.10 11.13
N LYS A 109 7.44 1.36 10.95
CA LYS A 109 6.51 1.51 12.08
C LYS A 109 6.44 0.24 12.93
N TYR A 110 6.37 -0.92 12.27
CA TYR A 110 6.30 -2.22 12.94
C TYR A 110 7.57 -2.53 13.74
N ALA A 111 8.75 -2.18 13.22
CA ALA A 111 10.04 -2.41 13.86
C ALA A 111 10.17 -1.65 15.19
N VAL A 112 9.70 -0.41 15.25
CA VAL A 112 9.69 0.39 16.50
C VAL A 112 8.92 -0.32 17.61
N GLN A 113 7.81 -0.97 17.27
CA GLN A 113 6.96 -1.72 18.21
C GLN A 113 7.50 -3.13 18.51
N ASN A 114 8.46 -3.62 17.73
CA ASN A 114 8.95 -4.99 17.79
C ASN A 114 10.48 -5.04 17.62
N PRO A 115 11.26 -4.43 18.54
CA PRO A 115 12.70 -4.23 18.38
C PRO A 115 13.51 -5.52 18.25
N ASP A 116 13.02 -6.63 18.81
CA ASP A 116 13.71 -7.93 18.81
C ASP A 116 13.35 -8.84 17.62
N LYS A 117 12.54 -8.35 16.66
CA LYS A 117 12.11 -9.15 15.50
C LYS A 117 12.93 -8.83 14.26
N SER A 118 13.22 -9.86 13.46
CA SER A 118 13.67 -9.70 12.08
C SER A 118 12.47 -9.56 11.15
N ILE A 119 12.52 -8.58 10.24
CA ILE A 119 11.47 -8.29 9.28
C ILE A 119 12.04 -8.45 7.87
N LEU A 120 11.40 -9.30 7.05
CA LEU A 120 11.70 -9.41 5.63
C LEU A 120 10.67 -8.59 4.85
N VAL A 121 11.14 -7.63 4.05
CA VAL A 121 10.30 -6.81 3.19
C VAL A 121 10.53 -7.21 1.74
N ASN A 122 9.46 -7.39 0.99
CA ASN A 122 9.54 -7.59 -0.46
C ASN A 122 9.67 -6.22 -1.16
N LEU A 123 10.86 -5.90 -1.67
CA LEU A 123 11.06 -4.77 -2.59
C LEU A 123 10.63 -5.19 -3.99
N SER A 124 9.33 -5.11 -4.24
CA SER A 124 8.67 -5.57 -5.47
C SER A 124 9.16 -4.90 -6.75
N GLY A 125 9.72 -3.69 -6.67
CA GLY A 125 10.22 -2.97 -7.84
C GLY A 125 11.15 -1.81 -7.51
N ARG A 126 11.83 -1.34 -8.57
CA ARG A 126 12.69 -0.14 -8.55
C ARG A 126 11.88 1.13 -8.86
N GLY A 127 12.28 2.25 -8.29
CA GLY A 127 11.57 3.53 -8.36
C GLY A 127 11.92 4.43 -9.54
N ASP A 128 12.67 3.96 -10.54
CA ASP A 128 13.02 4.75 -11.73
C ASP A 128 11.79 5.34 -12.43
N LYS A 129 10.65 4.64 -12.40
CA LYS A 129 9.38 5.12 -12.97
C LYS A 129 8.71 6.23 -12.15
N ASP A 130 9.03 6.31 -10.86
CA ASP A 130 8.33 7.17 -9.89
C ASP A 130 9.13 8.44 -9.56
N ILE A 131 10.45 8.46 -9.86
CA ILE A 131 11.36 9.50 -9.38
C ILE A 131 10.97 10.91 -9.84
N ASP A 132 10.63 11.09 -11.12
CA ASP A 132 10.27 12.39 -11.67
C ASP A 132 9.01 12.94 -10.97
N PHE A 133 7.99 12.09 -10.85
CA PHE A 133 6.76 12.43 -10.14
C PHE A 133 7.03 12.80 -8.68
N VAL A 134 7.85 12.04 -7.96
CA VAL A 134 8.16 12.30 -6.56
C VAL A 134 8.91 13.62 -6.40
N VAL A 135 9.95 13.86 -7.19
CA VAL A 135 10.77 15.09 -7.10
C VAL A 135 9.98 16.33 -7.49
N ASP A 136 9.10 16.23 -8.49
CA ASP A 136 8.30 17.37 -8.96
C ASP A 136 7.19 17.77 -7.97
N ASN A 137 6.67 16.83 -7.17
CA ASN A 137 5.51 17.05 -6.31
C ASN A 137 5.84 17.09 -4.81
N TYR A 138 6.97 16.52 -4.38
CA TYR A 138 7.33 16.40 -2.98
C TYR A 138 8.73 16.97 -2.73
N PRO A 139 8.88 17.92 -1.79
CA PRO A 139 10.18 18.49 -1.47
C PRO A 139 11.18 17.42 -1.09
N ILE A 140 12.38 17.47 -1.67
CA ILE A 140 13.50 16.61 -1.26
C ILE A 140 13.88 17.00 0.18
N PRO A 141 13.82 16.06 1.15
CA PRO A 141 14.19 16.36 2.52
C PRO A 141 15.66 16.75 2.62
N THR A 142 15.94 17.94 3.16
CA THR A 142 17.31 18.34 3.55
C THR A 142 17.68 17.64 4.85
N LYS A 143 18.88 17.05 4.90
CA LYS A 143 19.45 16.46 6.12
C LYS A 143 19.56 17.47 7.26
#